data_AF-A0A0P9CZQ0-F1
#
_entry.id   AF-A0A0P9CZQ0-F1
#
_cell.length_a   1.000
_cell.length_b   1.000
_cell.length_c   1.000
_cell.angle_alpha   90.00
_cell.angle_beta   90.00
_cell.angle_gamma   90.00
#
_symmetry.space_group_name_H-M   'P 1'
#
loop_
_entity.id
_entity.type
_entity.pdbx_description
1 polymer ?
#
loop_
_entity_poly.entity_id
_entity_poly.type
_entity_poly.pdbx_seq_one_letter_code
_entity_poly.pdbx_strand_id
1 'polypeptide(L)' 'MNAFITMTKDYQSALRTKRFLIRRGIPCLVRTRSDGSYALFTYAGYSLAVRNLRKQMSA' A
#
# COMPACT_ATOMS: atom_id res chain seq x y z
N MET A 1 -3.52 7.17 -10.47
CA MET A 1 -4.20 5.90 -10.11
C MET A 1 -3.43 5.24 -8.96
N ASN A 2 -4.10 4.68 -7.96
CA ASN A 2 -3.45 4.06 -6.80
C ASN A 2 -3.49 2.53 -6.93
N ALA A 3 -2.44 1.85 -6.47
CA ALA A 3 -2.33 0.40 -6.48
C ALA A 3 -2.73 -0.17 -5.10
N PHE A 4 -3.57 -1.20 -5.08
CA PHE A 4 -4.02 -1.84 -3.85
C PHE A 4 -2.88 -2.62 -3.17
N ILE A 5 -2.82 -2.55 -1.84
CA ILE A 5 -1.88 -3.34 -1.02
C ILE A 5 -2.65 -4.37 -0.19
N THR A 6 -3.52 -3.91 0.70
CA THR A 6 -4.24 -4.76 1.67
C THR A 6 -5.43 -4.01 2.26
N MET A 7 -6.20 -4.66 3.14
CA MET A 7 -7.40 -4.12 3.76
C MET A 7 -7.49 -4.54 5.23
N THR A 8 -8.08 -3.67 6.07
CA THR A 8 -8.37 -3.95 7.48
C THR A 8 -9.82 -3.61 7.82
N LYS A 9 -10.40 -4.32 8.79
CA LYS A 9 -11.77 -4.03 9.27
C LYS A 9 -11.82 -2.82 10.20
N ASP A 10 -10.76 -2.58 10.97
CA ASP A 10 -10.69 -1.49 11.93
C ASP A 10 -9.68 -0.40 11.52
N TYR A 11 -9.99 0.84 11.91
CA TYR A 11 -9.18 2.01 11.56
C TYR A 11 -7.80 1.98 12.23
N GLN A 12 -7.72 1.49 13.46
CA GLN A 12 -6.45 1.46 14.20
C GLN A 12 -5.44 0.48 13.58
N SER A 13 -5.91 -0.66 13.09
CA SER A 13 -5.10 -1.59 12.29
C SER A 13 -4.70 -0.96 10.96
N ALA A 14 -5.58 -0.21 10.29
CA ALA A 14 -5.20 0.51 9.07
C ALA A 14 -4.05 1.50 9.34
N LEU A 15 -4.11 2.25 10.43
CA LEU A 15 -3.05 3.17 10.84
C LEU A 15 -1.76 2.46 11.25
N ARG A 16 -1.85 1.34 11.98
CA ARG A 16 -0.68 0.51 12.32
C ARG A 16 0.00 -0.03 11.05
N THR A 17 -0.77 -0.58 10.12
CA THR A 17 -0.27 -1.08 8.83
C THR A 17 0.35 0.05 8.01
N LYS A 18 -0.30 1.22 7.93
CA LYS A 18 0.26 2.41 7.26
C LYS A 18 1.63 2.78 7.84
N ARG A 19 1.74 2.88 9.17
CA ARG A 19 3.02 3.21 9.85
C ARG A 19 4.10 2.17 9.57
N PHE A 20 3.74 0.88 9.61
CA PHE A 20 4.67 -0.21 9.28
C PHE A 20 5.19 -0.08 7.84
N LEU A 21 4.29 0.12 6.86
CA LEU A 21 4.65 0.25 5.45
C LEU A 21 5.54 1.48 5.18
N ILE A 22 5.19 2.64 5.76
CA ILE A 22 5.99 3.86 5.63
C ILE A 22 7.39 3.67 6.21
N ARG A 23 7.53 3.02 7.38
CA ARG A 23 8.84 2.70 7.96
C ARG A 23 9.68 1.78 7.08
N ARG A 24 9.07 1.02 6.19
CA ARG A 24 9.74 0.17 5.19
C ARG A 24 9.95 0.88 3.85
N GLY A 25 9.71 2.18 3.77
CA GLY A 25 9.87 2.96 2.55
C GLY A 25 8.78 2.72 1.51
N ILE A 26 7.62 2.18 1.91
CA ILE A 26 6.46 1.97 1.04
C ILE A 26 5.46 3.11 1.30
N PRO A 27 5.29 4.05 0.35
CA PRO A 27 4.30 5.11 0.48
C PRO A 27 2.91 4.51 0.54
N CYS A 28 2.10 4.93 1.52
CA CYS A 28 0.81 4.30 1.77
C CYS A 28 -0.29 5.33 2.12
N LEU A 29 -1.46 5.13 1.53
CA LEU A 29 -2.69 5.88 1.75
C LEU A 29 -3.79 4.93 2.25
N VAL A 30 -4.62 5.42 3.17
CA VAL A 30 -5.79 4.68 3.68
C VAL A 30 -7.04 5.31 3.07
N ARG A 31 -8.00 4.50 2.62
CA ARG A 31 -9.31 4.92 2.17
C ARG A 31 -10.40 4.10 2.84
N THR A 32 -11.39 4.78 3.39
CA THR A 32 -12.62 4.15 3.88
C THR A 32 -13.45 3.66 2.70
N ARG A 33 -14.03 2.48 2.82
CA ARG A 33 -14.93 1.87 1.84
C ARG A 33 -16.39 2.01 2.29
N SER A 34 -17.31 1.79 1.37
CA SER A 34 -18.76 1.86 1.63
C SER A 34 -19.25 0.82 2.64
N ASP A 35 -18.51 -0.28 2.81
CA ASP A 35 -18.77 -1.35 3.78
C ASP A 35 -18.19 -1.06 5.19
N GLY A 36 -17.61 0.13 5.39
CA GLY A 36 -16.98 0.52 6.65
C GLY A 36 -15.56 0.00 6.85
N SER A 37 -15.03 -0.79 5.92
CA SER A 37 -13.65 -1.28 5.97
C SER A 37 -12.65 -0.24 5.45
N TYR A 38 -11.36 -0.46 5.73
CA TYR A 38 -10.28 0.45 5.39
C TYR A 38 -9.29 -0.23 4.44
N ALA A 39 -9.22 0.26 3.21
CA ALA A 39 -8.29 -0.23 2.21
C ALA A 39 -7.01 0.61 2.17
N LEU A 40 -5.88 -0.05 2.03
CA LEU A 40 -4.56 0.54 1.94
C LEU A 40 -4.04 0.46 0.50
N PHE A 41 -3.55 1.59 0.01
CA PHE A 41 -3.04 1.73 -1.34
C PHE A 41 -1.67 2.41 -1.36
N THR A 42 -0.88 2.10 -2.38
CA THR A 42 0.33 2.86 -2.73
C THR A 42 0.11 3.59 -4.06
N TYR A 43 1.08 4.42 -4.44
CA TYR A 43 1.06 5.11 -5.73
C TYR A 43 1.41 4.12 -6.85
N ALA A 44 0.65 4.12 -7.96
CA ALA A 44 0.93 3.19 -9.06
C ALA A 44 2.34 3.32 -9.64
N GLY A 45 2.91 4.55 -9.65
CA GLY A 45 4.29 4.79 -10.06
C GLY A 45 5.32 4.05 -9.17
N TYR A 46 5.07 3.97 -7.87
CA TYR A 46 5.91 3.21 -6.95
C TYR A 46 5.84 1.71 -7.25
N SER A 47 4.64 1.16 -7.45
CA SER A 47 4.47 -0.25 -7.82
C SER A 47 5.16 -0.59 -9.14
N LEU A 48 5.08 0.30 -10.13
CA LEU A 48 5.76 0.13 -11.42
C LEU A 48 7.29 0.14 -11.26
N ALA A 49 7.83 1.08 -10.48
CA ALA A 49 9.26 1.18 -10.22
C ALA A 49 9.80 -0.10 -9.53
N VAL A 50 9.11 -0.59 -8.50
CA VAL A 50 9.48 -1.83 -7.81
C VAL A 50 9.43 -3.03 -8.76
N ARG A 51 8.42 -3.10 -9.64
CA ARG A 51 8.32 -4.17 -10.65
C ARG A 51 9.49 -4.15 -11.63
N ASN A 52 9.88 -2.97 -12.11
CA ASN A 52 10.99 -2.84 -13.05
C ASN A 52 12.33 -3.18 -12.39
N LEU A 53 12.55 -2.74 -11.16
CA LEU A 53 13.74 -3.07 -10.38
C LEU A 53 13.88 -4.60 -10.19
N ARG A 54 12.78 -5.28 -9.84
CA ARG A 54 12.78 -6.74 -9.72
C ARG A 54 13.16 -7.45 -11.02
N LYS A 55 12.65 -6.97 -12.16
CA LYS A 55 13.01 -7.53 -13.48
C LYS A 55 14.50 -7.38 -13.77
N GLN A 56 15.10 -6.23 -13.43
CA GLN A 56 16.54 -6.00 -13.61
C GLN A 56 17.39 -6.91 -12.72
N MET A 57 16.93 -7.22 -11.52
CA MET A 57 17.66 -8.12 -10.59
C MET A 57 17.51 -9.61 -10.92
N SER A 58 16.59 -9.98 -11.81
CA SER A 58 16.36 -11.36 -12.26
C SER A 58 16.99 -11.66 -13.63
N ALA A 59 17.70 -10.71 -14.22
CA ALA A 59 18.48 -10.84 -15.45
C ALA A 59 19.97 -10.98 -15.11
#